data_AF-A0A8J5KSV1-F1
#
_entry.id   AF-A0A8J5KSV1-F1
#
_cell.length_a   1.000
_cell.length_b   1.000
_cell.length_c   1.000
_cell.angle_alpha   90.00
_cell.angle_beta   90.00
_cell.angle_gamma   90.00
#
_symmetry.space_group_name_H-M   'P 1'
#
loop_
_entity.id
_entity.type
_entity.pdbx_description
1 polymer ?
#
loop_
_entity_poly.entity_id
_entity_poly.type
_entity_poly.pdbx_seq_one_letter_code
_entity_poly.pdbx_strand_id
1 'polypeptide(L)'
;MHNLMSLLCLLMCKVFDEHVRRSKAGGGNTREMDFESFLDFVLALENKDTPEGLTYLFKCLDLQGRSYLSTADMHTLFRDVHQKWIDGGNYELCIEDVRDEIWDMVKPVDPLRITLADLLACKQGGTVASMLVDVRGFWAHDNRENLLQEEEPEEE
;
A
#
# COMPACT_ATOMS: atom_id res chain seq x y z
N MET A 1 14.99 12.32 -4.28
CA MET A 1 15.24 11.04 -4.99
C MET A 1 15.42 9.82 -4.07
N HIS A 2 15.74 9.99 -2.78
CA HIS A 2 15.80 8.87 -1.81
C HIS A 2 14.43 8.25 -1.44
N ASN A 3 13.32 8.84 -1.91
CA ASN A 3 11.96 8.41 -1.53
C ASN A 3 11.37 7.29 -2.40
N LEU A 4 11.98 6.99 -3.56
CA LEU A 4 11.43 6.03 -4.52
C LEU A 4 12.02 4.61 -4.41
N MET A 5 13.17 4.46 -3.73
CA MET A 5 13.85 3.16 -3.61
C MET A 5 13.26 2.23 -2.52
N SER A 6 12.40 2.74 -1.63
CA SER A 6 11.73 1.89 -0.63
C SER A 6 10.40 1.32 -1.12
N LEU A 7 9.81 1.89 -2.19
CA LEU A 7 8.59 1.35 -2.78
C LEU A 7 8.81 -0.10 -3.21
N LEU A 8 7.80 -0.92 -2.92
CA LEU A 8 7.86 -2.34 -3.19
C LEU A 8 8.06 -2.59 -4.69
N CYS A 9 8.98 -3.49 -5.04
CA CYS A 9 9.24 -3.86 -6.44
C CYS A 9 7.94 -4.31 -7.14
N LEU A 10 7.09 -5.02 -6.42
CA LEU A 10 5.79 -5.49 -6.88
C LEU A 10 4.79 -4.36 -7.14
N LEU A 11 4.74 -3.33 -6.28
CA LEU A 11 3.89 -2.16 -6.50
C LEU A 11 4.36 -1.36 -7.71
N MET A 12 5.66 -1.11 -7.84
CA MET A 12 6.21 -0.43 -9.02
C MET A 12 5.88 -1.21 -10.30
N CYS A 13 6.11 -2.53 -10.33
CA CYS A 13 5.73 -3.37 -11.47
C CYS A 13 4.24 -3.25 -11.82
N LYS A 14 3.36 -3.11 -10.81
CA LYS A 14 1.92 -2.93 -11.00
C LYS A 14 1.55 -1.55 -11.52
N VAL A 15 2.15 -0.48 -10.99
CA VAL A 15 1.93 0.87 -11.51
C VAL A 15 2.36 0.93 -12.98
N PHE A 16 3.50 0.31 -13.33
CA PHE A 16 3.92 0.18 -14.72
C PHE A 16 2.91 -0.61 -15.56
N ASP A 17 2.44 -1.79 -15.13
CA ASP A 17 1.48 -2.59 -15.91
C ASP A 17 0.13 -1.89 -16.11
N GLU A 18 -0.38 -1.21 -15.07
CA GLU A 18 -1.66 -0.48 -15.13
C GLU A 18 -1.58 0.74 -16.07
N HIS A 19 -0.48 1.48 -16.05
CA HIS A 19 -0.33 2.71 -16.84
C HIS A 19 0.14 2.44 -18.27
N VAL A 20 0.97 1.41 -18.50
CA VAL A 20 1.34 0.96 -19.85
C VAL A 20 0.10 0.46 -20.63
N ARG A 21 -0.91 -0.09 -19.94
CA ARG A 21 -2.18 -0.50 -20.57
C ARG A 21 -3.03 0.67 -21.08
N ARG A 22 -2.96 1.84 -20.44
CA ARG A 22 -3.66 3.06 -20.90
C ARG A 22 -3.04 3.63 -22.17
N SER A 23 -1.73 3.44 -22.37
CA SER A 23 -0.99 3.99 -23.51
C SER A 23 -1.11 3.17 -24.82
N LYS A 24 -2.12 2.30 -24.98
CA LYS A 24 -2.35 1.60 -26.26
C LYS A 24 -2.93 2.52 -27.33
N ALA A 25 -2.06 3.36 -27.88
CA ALA A 25 -2.05 3.78 -29.28
C ALA A 25 -0.62 3.58 -29.83
N GLY A 26 -0.38 2.44 -30.47
CA GLY A 26 0.82 2.23 -31.30
C GLY A 26 1.74 1.11 -30.80
N GLY A 27 1.99 0.12 -31.67
CA GLY A 27 2.90 -0.99 -31.39
C GLY A 27 4.33 -0.52 -31.15
N GLY A 28 4.80 -0.69 -29.92
CA GLY A 28 6.17 -0.46 -29.51
C GLY A 28 6.41 -1.16 -28.18
N ASN A 29 7.47 -1.95 -28.10
CA ASN A 29 7.78 -2.82 -26.98
C ASN A 29 8.45 -2.03 -25.82
N THR A 30 7.92 -0.87 -25.46
CA THR A 30 8.50 0.00 -24.42
C THR A 30 7.62 -0.05 -23.18
N ARG A 31 8.07 -0.82 -22.18
CA ARG A 31 7.55 -0.83 -20.80
C ARG A 31 7.93 0.49 -20.10
N GLU A 32 7.59 1.62 -20.70
CA GLU A 32 7.96 2.96 -20.23
C GLU A 32 6.70 3.66 -19.71
N MET A 33 6.81 4.26 -18.53
CA MET A 33 5.76 5.07 -17.92
C MET A 33 5.97 6.52 -18.36
N ASP A 34 4.92 7.17 -18.84
CA ASP A 34 4.99 8.60 -19.16
C ASP A 34 5.02 9.44 -17.87
N PHE A 35 5.48 10.68 -18.01
CA PHE A 35 5.65 11.58 -16.87
C PHE A 35 4.32 11.88 -16.17
N GLU A 36 3.21 11.97 -16.91
CA GLU A 36 1.88 12.18 -16.37
C GLU A 36 1.45 11.03 -15.46
N SER A 37 1.61 9.77 -15.90
CA SER A 37 1.31 8.60 -15.05
C SER A 37 2.20 8.52 -13.81
N PHE A 38 3.47 8.89 -13.94
CA PHE A 38 4.37 8.96 -12.78
C PHE A 38 3.92 10.04 -11.78
N LEU A 39 3.49 11.20 -12.26
CA LEU A 39 2.99 12.28 -11.42
C LEU A 39 1.70 11.87 -10.71
N ASP A 40 0.75 11.26 -11.42
CA ASP A 40 -0.49 10.73 -10.85
C ASP A 40 -0.20 9.73 -9.72
N PHE A 41 0.79 8.85 -9.92
CA PHE A 41 1.22 7.91 -8.90
C PHE A 41 1.80 8.59 -7.66
N VAL A 42 2.72 9.55 -7.85
CA VAL A 42 3.34 10.28 -6.74
C VAL A 42 2.28 11.07 -5.96
N LEU A 43 1.38 11.75 -6.67
CA LEU A 43 0.28 12.49 -6.05
C LEU A 43 -0.64 11.58 -5.24
N ALA A 44 -0.96 10.39 -5.76
CA ALA A 44 -1.76 9.41 -5.03
C ALA A 44 -1.06 8.88 -3.77
N LEU A 45 0.26 8.64 -3.83
CA LEU A 45 1.05 8.21 -2.67
C LEU A 45 1.12 9.29 -1.58
N GLU A 46 1.30 10.55 -1.98
CA GLU A 46 1.33 11.69 -1.04
C GLU A 46 -0.04 11.93 -0.41
N ASN A 47 -1.13 11.72 -1.16
CA ASN A 47 -2.50 11.98 -0.74
C ASN A 47 -3.30 10.69 -0.47
N LYS A 48 -2.66 9.66 0.07
CA LYS A 48 -3.28 8.34 0.34
C LYS A 48 -4.48 8.35 1.29
N ASP A 49 -4.63 9.40 2.10
CA ASP A 49 -5.76 9.59 3.00
C ASP A 49 -6.99 10.21 2.31
N THR A 50 -6.83 10.72 1.08
CA THR A 50 -7.93 11.23 0.28
C THR A 50 -8.64 10.10 -0.47
N PRO A 51 -9.95 10.21 -0.72
CA PRO A 51 -10.68 9.22 -1.53
C PRO A 51 -10.06 8.98 -2.91
N GLU A 52 -9.54 10.02 -3.55
CA GLU A 52 -8.93 9.97 -4.88
C GLU A 52 -7.61 9.21 -4.84
N GLY A 53 -6.71 9.56 -3.92
CA GLY A 53 -5.43 8.88 -3.73
C GLY A 53 -5.62 7.41 -3.37
N LEU A 54 -6.51 7.12 -2.43
CA LEU A 54 -6.81 5.75 -2.01
C LEU A 54 -7.43 4.93 -3.15
N THR A 55 -8.31 5.53 -3.95
CA THR A 55 -8.90 4.87 -5.14
C THR A 55 -7.83 4.52 -6.17
N TYR A 56 -6.85 5.40 -6.38
CA TYR A 56 -5.74 5.13 -7.27
C TYR A 56 -4.88 3.97 -6.73
N LEU A 57 -4.49 4.03 -5.47
CA LEU A 57 -3.66 3.00 -4.84
C LEU A 57 -4.36 1.64 -4.82
N PHE A 58 -5.67 1.61 -4.59
CA PHE A 58 -6.45 0.38 -4.62
C PHE A 58 -6.36 -0.33 -5.97
N LYS A 59 -6.37 0.40 -7.09
CA LYS A 59 -6.18 -0.19 -8.43
C LYS A 59 -4.81 -0.86 -8.55
N CYS A 60 -3.78 -0.29 -7.93
CA CYS A 60 -2.45 -0.88 -7.91
C CYS A 60 -2.37 -2.11 -6.98
N LEU A 61 -3.11 -2.10 -5.87
CA LEU A 61 -3.16 -3.20 -4.90
C LEU A 61 -4.00 -4.39 -5.40
N ASP A 62 -5.02 -4.15 -6.24
CA ASP A 62 -5.84 -5.21 -6.83
C ASP A 62 -5.04 -6.00 -7.89
N LEU A 63 -4.32 -7.01 -7.40
CA LEU A 63 -3.40 -7.79 -8.22
C LEU A 63 -4.09 -8.56 -9.36
N GLN A 64 -5.38 -8.85 -9.21
CA GLN A 64 -6.14 -9.67 -10.16
C GLN A 64 -7.19 -8.87 -10.94
N GLY A 65 -7.37 -7.57 -10.66
CA GLY A 65 -8.38 -6.74 -11.30
C GLY A 65 -9.82 -7.16 -10.96
N ARG A 66 -10.04 -7.75 -9.78
CA ARG A 66 -11.34 -8.28 -9.35
C ARG A 66 -12.20 -7.26 -8.60
N SER A 67 -11.67 -6.06 -8.38
CA SER A 67 -12.24 -4.99 -7.54
C SER A 67 -12.33 -5.34 -6.05
N TYR A 68 -11.55 -6.31 -5.59
CA TYR A 68 -11.41 -6.68 -4.18
C TYR A 68 -10.06 -7.34 -3.90
N LEU A 69 -9.60 -7.20 -2.66
CA LEU A 69 -8.42 -7.88 -2.12
C LEU A 69 -8.86 -9.10 -1.32
N SER A 70 -8.37 -10.27 -1.71
CA SER A 70 -8.55 -11.51 -0.95
C SER A 70 -7.37 -11.74 0.01
N THR A 71 -7.52 -12.69 0.94
CA THR A 71 -6.42 -13.15 1.81
C THR A 71 -5.15 -13.52 1.04
N ALA A 72 -5.28 -14.16 -0.13
CA ALA A 72 -4.14 -14.51 -0.96
C ALA A 72 -3.43 -13.28 -1.57
N ASP A 73 -4.18 -12.23 -1.90
CA ASP A 73 -3.59 -10.98 -2.40
C ASP A 73 -2.82 -10.30 -1.28
N MET A 74 -3.37 -10.30 -0.07
CA MET A 74 -2.74 -9.73 1.12
C MET A 74 -1.43 -10.43 1.49
N HIS A 75 -1.42 -11.77 1.49
CA HIS A 75 -0.17 -12.53 1.66
C HIS A 75 0.87 -12.18 0.58
N THR A 76 0.43 -12.00 -0.67
CA THR A 76 1.33 -11.69 -1.78
C THR A 76 1.91 -10.27 -1.68
N LEU A 77 1.07 -9.28 -1.34
CA LEU A 77 1.48 -7.90 -1.15
C LEU A 77 2.42 -7.77 0.05
N PHE A 78 2.09 -8.43 1.16
CA PHE A 78 2.84 -8.30 2.40
C PHE A 78 4.17 -9.07 2.37
N ARG A 79 4.31 -10.12 1.56
CA ARG A 79 5.56 -10.91 1.47
C ARG A 79 6.79 -10.04 1.21
N ASP A 80 6.70 -9.09 0.29
CA ASP A 80 7.87 -8.27 -0.05
C ASP A 80 8.13 -7.20 1.05
N VAL A 81 7.07 -6.75 1.76
CA VAL A 81 7.19 -5.85 2.92
C VAL A 81 7.89 -6.59 4.06
N HIS A 82 7.44 -7.81 4.33
CA HIS A 82 8.05 -8.73 5.29
C HIS A 82 9.53 -8.98 4.98
N GLN A 83 9.87 -9.27 3.73
CA GLN A 83 11.28 -9.49 3.37
C GLN A 83 12.13 -8.26 3.69
N LYS A 84 11.70 -7.05 3.29
CA LYS A 84 12.42 -5.82 3.60
C LYS A 84 12.49 -5.55 5.11
N TRP A 85 11.46 -5.92 5.85
CA TRP A 85 11.42 -5.80 7.31
C TRP A 85 12.53 -6.64 7.98
N ILE A 86 12.64 -7.91 7.58
CA ILE A 86 13.68 -8.82 8.06
C ILE A 86 15.08 -8.37 7.62
N ASP A 87 15.23 -7.95 6.35
CA ASP A 87 16.50 -7.42 5.83
C ASP A 87 16.95 -6.15 6.57
N GLY A 88 16.01 -5.39 7.13
CA GLY A 88 16.26 -4.26 8.02
C GLY A 88 16.74 -4.62 9.42
N GLY A 89 16.82 -5.91 9.75
CA GLY A 89 17.25 -6.42 11.06
C GLY A 89 16.16 -6.38 12.13
N ASN A 90 14.89 -6.26 11.74
CA ASN A 90 13.76 -6.29 12.67
C ASN A 90 13.39 -7.74 13.05
N TYR A 91 12.47 -7.89 13.99
CA TYR A 91 11.99 -9.18 14.48
C TYR A 91 11.07 -9.90 13.48
N GLU A 92 10.91 -11.21 13.61
CA GLU A 92 10.01 -12.00 12.74
C GLU A 92 8.54 -11.65 13.00
N LEU A 93 7.79 -11.33 11.95
CA LEU A 93 6.36 -11.01 12.05
C LEU A 93 5.53 -12.26 11.77
N CYS A 94 4.41 -12.39 12.47
CA CYS A 94 3.36 -13.32 12.08
C CYS A 94 2.48 -12.66 11.00
N ILE A 95 2.56 -13.15 9.76
CA ILE A 95 1.81 -12.59 8.62
C ILE A 95 0.30 -12.70 8.87
N GLU A 96 -0.14 -13.78 9.50
CA GLU A 96 -1.54 -13.99 9.86
C GLU A 96 -2.04 -12.96 10.88
N ASP A 97 -1.22 -12.57 11.86
CA ASP A 97 -1.59 -11.56 12.86
C ASP A 97 -1.69 -10.17 12.22
N VAL A 98 -0.73 -9.81 11.35
CA VAL A 98 -0.78 -8.55 10.59
C VAL A 98 -1.99 -8.51 9.67
N ARG A 99 -2.33 -9.63 9.03
CA ARG A 99 -3.55 -9.76 8.24
C ARG A 99 -4.77 -9.49 9.12
N ASP A 100 -4.86 -10.15 10.27
CA ASP A 100 -6.02 -10.02 11.16
C ASP A 100 -6.17 -8.59 11.69
N GLU A 101 -5.06 -7.91 12.01
CA GLU A 101 -5.06 -6.48 12.36
C GLU A 101 -5.62 -5.63 11.22
N ILE A 102 -5.24 -5.89 9.96
CA ILE A 102 -5.80 -5.17 8.81
C ILE A 102 -7.30 -5.44 8.66
N TRP A 103 -7.75 -6.67 8.88
CA TRP A 103 -9.18 -7.00 8.85
C TRP A 103 -9.96 -6.30 9.96
N ASP A 104 -9.37 -6.19 11.15
CA ASP A 104 -9.97 -5.49 12.29
C ASP A 104 -10.02 -3.98 12.10
N MET A 105 -9.04 -3.39 11.39
CA MET A 105 -9.07 -1.98 11.00
C MET A 105 -10.15 -1.70 9.95
N VAL A 106 -10.26 -2.56 8.93
CA VAL A 106 -11.14 -2.34 7.77
C VAL A 106 -12.58 -2.73 8.07
N LYS A 107 -12.80 -3.82 8.81
CA LYS A 107 -14.11 -4.42 9.11
C LYS A 107 -14.96 -4.58 7.84
N PRO A 108 -14.47 -5.37 6.85
CA PRO A 108 -15.15 -5.48 5.57
C PRO A 108 -16.55 -6.07 5.73
N VAL A 109 -17.48 -5.65 4.86
CA VAL A 109 -18.85 -6.18 4.83
C VAL A 109 -18.85 -7.69 4.55
N ASP A 110 -17.94 -8.16 3.71
CA ASP A 110 -17.70 -9.57 3.42
C ASP A 110 -16.39 -10.02 4.07
N PRO A 111 -16.42 -10.96 5.03
CA PRO A 111 -15.21 -11.39 5.76
C PRO A 111 -14.09 -11.95 4.88
N LEU A 112 -14.39 -12.37 3.64
CA LEU A 112 -13.40 -12.99 2.75
C LEU A 112 -12.71 -12.00 1.81
N ARG A 113 -13.14 -10.73 1.77
CA ARG A 113 -12.60 -9.75 0.82
C ARG A 113 -12.74 -8.32 1.30
N ILE A 114 -11.74 -7.52 0.97
CA ILE A 114 -11.74 -6.08 1.19
C ILE A 114 -11.99 -5.37 -0.14
N THR A 115 -13.04 -4.55 -0.21
CA THR A 115 -13.33 -3.71 -1.38
C THR A 115 -12.81 -2.29 -1.18
N LEU A 116 -12.78 -1.50 -2.25
CA LEU A 116 -12.51 -0.06 -2.16
C LEU A 116 -13.53 0.64 -1.25
N ALA A 117 -14.80 0.23 -1.30
CA ALA A 117 -15.84 0.81 -0.46
C ALA A 117 -15.56 0.58 1.03
N ASP A 118 -15.07 -0.61 1.40
CA ASP A 118 -14.68 -0.92 2.78
C ASP A 118 -13.52 -0.03 3.24
N LEU A 119 -12.48 0.12 2.39
CA LEU A 119 -11.32 0.96 2.70
C LEU A 119 -11.65 2.46 2.81
N LEU A 120 -12.58 2.96 2.01
CA LEU A 120 -13.06 4.33 2.11
C LEU A 120 -13.91 4.53 3.37
N ALA A 121 -14.69 3.52 3.76
CA ALA A 121 -15.59 3.61 4.91
C ALA A 121 -14.87 3.46 6.27
N CYS A 122 -13.76 2.73 6.33
CA CYS A 122 -13.08 2.39 7.58
C CYS A 122 -12.32 3.56 8.22
N LYS A 123 -12.15 4.69 7.51
CA LYS A 123 -11.39 5.89 7.94
C LYS A 123 -9.90 5.65 8.23
N GLN A 124 -9.41 4.43 8.02
CA GLN A 124 -8.02 4.02 8.18
C GLN A 124 -7.43 3.51 6.85
N GLY A 125 -8.12 3.77 5.73
CA GLY A 125 -7.72 3.27 4.41
C GLY A 125 -6.32 3.74 3.99
N GLY A 126 -5.94 4.98 4.32
CA GLY A 126 -4.61 5.50 4.06
C GLY A 126 -3.52 4.78 4.85
N THR A 127 -3.76 4.47 6.13
CA THR A 127 -2.87 3.64 6.96
C THR A 127 -2.72 2.24 6.38
N VAL A 128 -3.83 1.58 6.06
CA VAL A 128 -3.82 0.23 5.45
C VAL A 128 -3.05 0.24 4.12
N ALA A 129 -3.31 1.23 3.27
CA ALA A 129 -2.57 1.39 2.02
C ALA A 129 -1.08 1.59 2.30
N SER A 130 -0.71 2.46 3.25
CA SER A 130 0.68 2.72 3.66
C SER A 130 1.43 1.45 4.07
N MET A 131 0.80 0.62 4.90
CA MET A 131 1.36 -0.66 5.35
C MET A 131 1.62 -1.64 4.19
N LEU A 132 0.75 -1.64 3.18
CA LEU A 132 0.84 -2.57 2.04
C LEU A 132 1.79 -2.09 0.93
N VAL A 133 2.03 -0.78 0.82
CA VAL A 133 2.83 -0.19 -0.28
C VAL A 133 4.31 0.01 0.06
N ASP A 134 4.65 0.19 1.34
CA ASP A 134 6.01 0.53 1.78
C ASP A 134 6.32 -0.06 3.17
N VAL A 135 7.51 -0.65 3.32
CA VAL A 135 8.02 -1.14 4.61
C VAL A 135 8.14 -0.02 5.65
N ARG A 136 8.41 1.22 5.23
CA ARG A 136 8.42 2.37 6.14
C ARG A 136 7.01 2.71 6.64
N GLY A 137 6.00 2.55 5.77
CA GLY A 137 4.61 2.72 6.13
C GLY A 137 4.16 1.68 7.15
N PHE A 138 4.61 0.44 6.97
CA PHE A 138 4.42 -0.62 7.97
C PHE A 138 5.16 -0.31 9.28
N TRP A 139 6.44 0.08 9.23
CA TRP A 139 7.23 0.41 10.43
C TRP A 139 6.62 1.56 11.24
N ALA A 140 6.13 2.60 10.58
CA ALA A 140 5.48 3.71 11.26
C ALA A 140 4.20 3.27 11.99
N HIS A 141 3.47 2.30 11.44
CA HIS A 141 2.29 1.73 12.07
C HIS A 141 2.64 0.81 13.24
N ASP A 142 3.64 -0.05 13.09
CA ASP A 142 4.12 -0.96 14.14
C ASP A 142 4.66 -0.17 15.35
N ASN A 143 5.38 0.92 15.10
CA ASN A 143 6.00 1.76 16.12
C ASN A 143 5.16 2.97 16.54
N ARG A 144 3.87 3.01 16.16
CA ARG A 144 2.99 4.16 16.38
C ARG A 144 2.92 4.61 17.85
N GLU A 145 2.94 3.67 18.79
CA GLU A 145 2.84 3.97 20.22
C GLU A 145 4.10 4.66 20.76
N ASN A 146 5.27 4.29 20.26
CA ASN A 146 6.53 4.93 20.63
C ASN A 146 6.62 6.35 20.05
N LEU A 147 6.18 6.54 18.80
CA LEU A 147 6.16 7.84 18.15
C LEU A 147 5.24 8.83 18.89
N LEU A 148 4.09 8.37 19.38
CA LEU A 148 3.17 9.19 20.15
C LEU A 148 3.76 9.66 21.50
N GLN A 149 4.64 8.87 22.11
CA GLN A 149 5.32 9.25 23.37
C GLN A 149 6.41 10.29 23.16
N GLU A 150 7.06 10.31 21.99
CA GLU A 150 8.07 11.32 21.65
C GLU A 150 7.46 12.70 21.32
N GLU A 151 6.17 12.75 20.95
CA GLU A 151 5.45 13.97 20.60
C GLU A 151 4.78 14.67 21.80
N GLU A 152 4.67 14.01 22.96
CA GLU A 152 4.19 14.69 24.18
C GLU A 152 5.29 15.62 24.72
N PRO A 153 5.08 16.95 24.75
CA PRO A 153 6.07 17.86 25.31
C PRO A 153 6.30 17.52 26.78
N GLU A 154 7.57 17.39 27.19
CA GLU A 154 7.95 17.28 28.61
C GLU A 154 7.24 18.40 29.37
N GLU A 155 6.27 18.04 30.24
CA GLU A 155 5.67 18.99 31.17
C GLU A 155 6.75 19.44 32.17
N GLU A 156 7.36 20.61 31.92
CA GLU A 156 8.14 21.37 32.92
C GLU A 156 7.23 22.16 33.88
#